data_AF-A0A381ZTL8-F1
#
_entry.id   AF-A0A381ZTL8-F1
#
_cell.length_a   1.000
_cell.length_b   1.000
_cell.length_c   1.000
_cell.angle_alpha   90.00
_cell.angle_beta   90.00
_cell.angle_gamma   90.00
#
_symmetry.space_group_name_H-M   'P 1'
#
loop_
_entity.id
_entity.type
_entity.pdbx_description
1 polymer ?
#
loop_
_entity_poly.entity_id
_entity_poly.type
_entity_poly.pdbx_seq_one_letter_code
_entity_poly.pdbx_strand_id
1 'polypeptide(L)'
;MVRSFAFTTKGALHSKDIELFLMPTLLSDTKLFLWVDLEDPTPQETDFLLKNIFHFHPLSIEDSVTESPSPKVEEYLPKEKDEFSPYLFMVIHAVDYSRKDGVFAT
;
A
#
# COMPACT_ATOMS: atom_id res chain seq x y z
N MET A 1 -7.44 -7.53 7.62
CA MET A 1 -8.58 -7.09 6.78
C MET A 1 -8.07 -6.25 5.61
N VAL A 2 -8.41 -6.64 4.38
CA VAL A 2 -8.07 -5.89 3.16
C VAL A 2 -9.28 -5.10 2.67
N ARG A 3 -9.10 -3.81 2.41
CA ARG A 3 -10.09 -2.93 1.76
C ARG A 3 -9.53 -2.41 0.44
N SER A 4 -10.39 -2.20 -0.54
CA SER A 4 -9.96 -1.68 -1.84
C SER A 4 -10.97 -0.68 -2.41
N PHE A 5 -10.44 0.32 -3.11
CA PHE A 5 -11.20 1.43 -3.68
C PHE A 5 -10.65 1.79 -5.05
N ALA A 6 -11.50 1.92 -6.05
CA ALA A 6 -11.14 2.46 -7.34
C ALA A 6 -11.71 3.88 -7.48
N PHE A 7 -10.85 4.84 -7.83
CA PHE A 7 -11.21 6.22 -8.07
C PHE A 7 -10.99 6.58 -9.54
N THR A 8 -11.79 7.50 -10.06
CA THR A 8 -11.50 8.15 -11.34
C THR A 8 -10.34 9.12 -11.19
N THR A 9 -9.70 9.52 -12.30
CA THR A 9 -8.65 10.55 -12.30
C THR A 9 -9.11 11.93 -11.79
N LYS A 10 -10.43 12.15 -11.62
CA LYS A 10 -11.01 13.35 -11.00
C LYS A 10 -11.22 13.22 -9.49
N GLY A 11 -10.79 12.11 -8.89
CA GLY A 11 -10.95 11.82 -7.45
C GLY A 11 -12.33 11.31 -7.04
N ALA A 12 -13.25 11.07 -7.99
CA ALA A 12 -14.55 10.49 -7.67
C ALA A 12 -14.43 8.98 -7.45
N LEU A 13 -14.99 8.48 -6.35
CA LEU A 13 -15.06 7.05 -6.07
C LEU A 13 -15.91 6.35 -7.14
N HIS A 14 -15.34 5.34 -7.79
CA HIS A 14 -15.99 4.52 -8.80
C HIS A 14 -16.49 3.19 -8.20
N SER A 15 -15.64 2.49 -7.44
CA SER A 15 -15.97 1.17 -6.89
C SER A 15 -15.25 0.92 -5.56
N LYS A 16 -15.78 0.00 -4.76
CA LYS A 16 -15.19 -0.53 -3.53
C LYS A 16 -15.14 -2.06 -3.59
N ASP A 17 -14.37 -2.67 -2.69
CA ASP A 17 -14.35 -4.11 -2.46
C ASP A 17 -14.04 -4.89 -3.75
N ILE A 18 -13.04 -4.40 -4.48
CA ILE A 18 -12.49 -5.02 -5.68
C ILE A 18 -11.93 -6.39 -5.34
N GLU A 19 -12.39 -7.41 -6.08
CA GLU A 19 -11.86 -8.76 -5.99
C GLU A 19 -10.37 -8.78 -6.41
N LEU A 20 -9.54 -9.49 -5.65
CA LEU A 20 -8.08 -9.46 -5.80
C LEU A 20 -7.62 -9.79 -7.24
N PHE A 21 -8.29 -10.71 -7.92
CA PHE A 21 -7.93 -11.10 -9.30
C PHE A 21 -8.24 -10.03 -10.35
N LEU A 22 -9.09 -9.05 -10.04
CA LEU A 22 -9.39 -7.90 -10.93
C LEU A 22 -8.36 -6.78 -10.80
N MET A 23 -7.59 -6.75 -9.70
CA MET A 23 -6.64 -5.68 -9.42
C MET A 23 -5.57 -5.51 -10.51
N PRO A 24 -4.94 -6.57 -11.08
CA PRO A 24 -3.99 -6.42 -12.18
C PRO A 24 -4.59 -5.74 -13.42
N THR A 25 -5.86 -6.00 -13.72
CA THR A 25 -6.58 -5.35 -14.83
C THR A 25 -6.80 -3.87 -14.55
N LEU A 26 -7.17 -3.51 -13.31
CA LEU A 26 -7.30 -2.12 -12.88
C LEU A 26 -5.96 -1.37 -12.92
N LEU A 27 -4.86 -2.01 -12.51
CA LEU A 27 -3.52 -1.43 -12.57
C LEU A 27 -3.06 -1.17 -14.01
N SER A 28 -3.60 -1.92 -14.98
CA SER A 28 -3.34 -1.72 -16.41
C SER A 28 -4.19 -0.59 -17.03
N ASP A 29 -5.30 -0.18 -16.38
CA ASP A 29 -6.18 0.89 -16.86
C ASP A 29 -5.77 2.26 -16.28
N THR A 30 -5.21 3.11 -17.13
CA THR A 30 -4.74 4.45 -16.74
C THR A 30 -5.84 5.45 -16.37
N LYS A 31 -7.12 5.09 -16.53
CA LYS A 31 -8.25 5.97 -16.18
C LYS A 31 -8.71 5.84 -14.73
N LEU A 32 -8.24 4.82 -14.03
CA LEU A 32 -8.60 4.54 -12.65
C LEU A 32 -7.37 4.54 -11.75
N PHE A 33 -7.59 4.92 -10.50
CA PHE A 33 -6.61 4.89 -9.44
C PHE A 33 -7.08 3.87 -8.39
N LEU A 34 -6.27 2.83 -8.17
CA LEU A 34 -6.55 1.79 -7.20
C LEU A 34 -5.87 2.12 -5.87
N TRP A 35 -6.65 2.21 -4.80
CA TRP A 35 -6.18 2.30 -3.42
C TRP A 35 -6.48 0.98 -2.72
N VAL A 36 -5.46 0.33 -2.15
CA VAL A 36 -5.60 -0.87 -1.33
C VAL A 36 -5.07 -0.57 0.06
N ASP A 37 -5.85 -0.96 1.05
CA ASP A 37 -5.60 -0.73 2.45
C ASP A 37 -5.58 -2.06 3.19
N LEU A 38 -4.46 -2.35 3.84
CA LEU A 38 -4.19 -3.59 4.55
C LEU A 38 -4.13 -3.27 6.05
N GLU A 39 -5.17 -3.63 6.79
CA GLU A 39 -5.26 -3.44 8.24
C GLU A 39 -5.15 -4.80 8.92
N ASP A 40 -4.06 -5.09 9.62
CA ASP A 40 -3.78 -6.42 10.19
C ASP A 40 -3.99 -7.55 9.15
N PRO A 41 -3.25 -7.52 8.01
CA PRO A 41 -3.34 -8.56 6.99
C PRO A 41 -2.70 -9.85 7.48
N THR A 42 -3.23 -10.98 7.01
CA THR A 42 -2.54 -12.27 7.16
C THR A 42 -1.23 -12.27 6.35
N PRO A 43 -0.22 -13.07 6.74
CA PRO A 43 1.02 -13.20 5.96
C PRO A 43 0.78 -13.59 4.49
N GLN A 44 -0.24 -14.41 4.24
CA GLN A 44 -0.63 -14.84 2.90
C GLN A 44 -1.23 -13.70 2.07
N GLU A 45 -2.06 -12.86 2.68
CA GLU A 45 -2.60 -11.65 2.01
C GLU A 45 -1.49 -10.66 1.69
N THR A 46 -0.57 -10.42 2.64
CA THR A 46 0.58 -9.52 2.45
C THR A 46 1.47 -9.99 1.30
N ASP A 47 1.89 -11.25 1.29
CA ASP A 47 2.72 -11.80 0.20
C ASP A 47 1.95 -11.71 -1.13
N PHE A 48 0.70 -12.16 -1.18
CA PHE A 48 -0.06 -12.17 -2.42
C PHE A 48 -0.27 -10.76 -3.00
N LEU A 49 -0.68 -9.79 -2.19
CA LEU A 49 -0.90 -8.42 -2.65
C LEU A 49 0.41 -7.73 -3.01
N LEU A 50 1.34 -7.63 -2.07
CA LEU A 50 2.52 -6.79 -2.25
C LEU A 50 3.50 -7.39 -3.26
N LYS A 51 3.64 -8.72 -3.30
CA LYS A 51 4.57 -9.40 -4.21
C LYS A 51 3.94 -9.77 -5.55
N ASN A 52 2.76 -10.41 -5.55
CA ASN A 52 2.21 -10.99 -6.78
C ASN A 52 1.29 -10.04 -7.56
N ILE A 53 0.60 -9.11 -6.88
CA ILE A 53 -0.25 -8.12 -7.57
C ILE A 53 0.55 -6.86 -7.89
N PHE A 54 1.16 -6.25 -6.87
CA PHE A 54 1.85 -4.97 -7.02
C PHE A 54 3.31 -5.10 -7.44
N HIS A 55 3.90 -6.29 -7.33
CA HIS A 55 5.30 -6.55 -7.72
C HIS A 55 6.27 -5.57 -7.04
N PHE A 56 6.16 -5.41 -5.71
CA PHE A 56 7.12 -4.62 -4.95
C PHE A 56 8.40 -5.40 -4.69
N HIS A 57 9.52 -4.67 -4.53
CA HIS A 57 10.79 -5.27 -4.20
C HIS A 57 10.73 -5.97 -2.83
N PRO A 58 11.34 -7.15 -2.64
CA PRO A 58 11.28 -7.90 -1.37
C PRO A 58 11.69 -7.09 -0.13
N LEU A 59 12.70 -6.21 -0.26
CA LEU A 59 13.11 -5.32 0.84
C LEU A 59 12.01 -4.32 1.24
N SER A 60 11.24 -3.80 0.28
CA SER A 60 10.12 -2.90 0.62
C SER A 60 8.97 -3.65 1.29
N ILE A 61 8.78 -4.93 0.96
CA ILE A 61 7.81 -5.79 1.64
C ILE A 61 8.26 -6.04 3.08
N GLU A 62 9.52 -6.39 3.29
CA GLU A 62 10.10 -6.59 4.63
C GLU A 62 9.99 -5.34 5.50
N ASP A 63 10.31 -4.17 4.92
CA ASP A 63 10.19 -2.86 5.58
C ASP A 63 8.74 -2.46 5.88
N SER A 64 7.75 -3.04 5.17
CA SER A 64 6.32 -2.76 5.42
C SER A 64 5.74 -3.61 6.55
N VAL A 65 6.32 -4.78 6.80
CA VAL A 65 5.86 -5.73 7.84
C VAL A 65 6.65 -5.54 9.14
N THR A 66 7.89 -5.08 9.03
CA THR A 66 8.74 -4.82 10.19
C THR A 66 8.50 -3.41 10.71
N GLU A 67 8.37 -3.27 12.03
CA GLU A 67 8.22 -1.96 12.64
C GLU A 67 9.47 -1.11 12.41
N SER A 68 9.31 0.00 11.69
CA SER A 68 10.40 0.94 11.43
C SER A 68 10.41 2.03 12.50
N PRO A 69 11.54 2.25 13.20
CA PRO A 69 11.63 3.19 14.32
C PRO A 69 11.61 4.66 13.88
N SER A 70 11.76 4.95 12.58
CA SER A 70 11.83 6.32 12.06
C SER A 70 10.99 6.47 10.79
N PRO A 71 10.28 7.60 10.63
CA PRO A 71 9.62 7.91 9.37
C PRO A 71 10.66 8.09 8.27
N LYS A 72 10.31 7.68 7.05
CA LYS A 72 11.18 7.81 5.88
C LYS A 72 10.38 7.96 4.59
N VAL A 73 11.02 8.57 3.60
CA VAL A 73 10.51 8.72 2.23
C VAL A 73 11.64 8.32 1.30
N GLU A 74 11.41 7.30 0.49
CA GLU A 74 12.42 6.71 -0.39
C GLU A 74 11.81 6.46 -1.77
N GLU A 75 12.56 6.76 -2.82
CA GLU A 75 12.20 6.36 -4.17
C GLU A 75 12.90 5.05 -4.50
N TYR A 76 12.12 4.03 -4.88
CA TYR A 76 12.66 2.83 -5.49
C TYR A 76 12.78 3.04 -6.99
N LEU A 77 14.01 3.08 -7.50
CA LEU A 77 14.32 3.12 -8.92
C LEU A 77 14.89 1.77 -9.35
N PRO A 78 14.26 1.06 -10.31
CA PRO A 78 14.74 -0.23 -10.78
C PRO A 78 16.14 -0.13 -11.38
N LYS A 79 17.02 -1.07 -11.04
CA LYS A 79 18.33 -1.20 -11.70
C LYS A 79 18.15 -1.84 -13.09
N GLU A 80 19.15 -1.74 -13.97
CA GLU A 80 19.09 -2.28 -15.34
C GLU A 80 18.71 -3.78 -15.44
N LYS A 81 18.82 -4.53 -14.34
CA LYS A 81 18.51 -5.97 -14.28
C LYS A 81 17.31 -6.32 -13.41
N ASP A 82 16.64 -5.31 -12.85
CA ASP A 82 15.49 -5.53 -11.97
C ASP A 82 14.18 -5.55 -12.79
N GLU A 83 13.26 -6.44 -12.42
CA GLU A 83 11.95 -6.60 -13.08
C GLU A 83 10.85 -5.76 -12.40
N PHE A 84 11.23 -4.87 -11.48
CA PHE A 84 10.30 -4.09 -10.66
C PHE A 84 9.94 -2.76 -11.34
N SER A 85 8.78 -2.21 -11.01
CA SER A 85 8.39 -0.86 -11.43
C SER A 85 8.92 0.20 -10.45
N PRO A 86 9.15 1.45 -10.87
CA PRO A 86 9.49 2.52 -9.94
C PRO A 86 8.31 2.85 -9.02
N TYR A 87 8.58 3.11 -7.75
CA TYR A 87 7.56 3.51 -6.78
C TYR A 87 8.14 4.38 -5.65
N LEU A 88 7.25 5.12 -4.99
CA LEU A 88 7.55 5.87 -3.77
C LEU A 88 7.21 5.01 -2.55
N PHE A 89 8.17 4.78 -1.67
CA PHE A 89 7.99 4.10 -0.40
C PHE A 89 8.02 5.11 0.75
N MET A 90 7.07 4.99 1.67
CA MET A 90 6.97 5.88 2.82
C MET A 90 6.63 5.12 4.09
N VAL A 91 7.31 5.48 5.18
CA VAL A 91 6.94 5.10 6.55
C VAL A 91 6.49 6.36 7.25
N ILE A 92 5.29 6.32 7.81
CA ILE A 92 4.68 7.44 8.53
C ILE A 92 4.26 6.94 9.91
N HIS A 93 4.51 7.74 10.95
CA HIS A 93 3.99 7.47 12.29
C HIS A 93 2.75 8.32 12.54
N ALA A 94 1.63 7.66 12.80
CA ALA A 94 0.42 8.33 13.25
C ALA A 94 0.54 8.64 14.75
N VAL A 95 0.07 9.81 15.17
CA VAL A 95 -0.02 10.12 16.59
C VAL A 95 -1.23 9.41 17.17
N ASP A 96 -1.02 8.58 18.20
CA ASP A 96 -2.13 7.92 18.90
C ASP A 96 -2.82 8.92 19.83
N TYR A 97 -3.89 9.53 19.34
CA TYR A 97 -4.68 10.52 20.06
C TYR A 97 -5.88 9.87 20.73
N SER A 98 -5.89 9.86 22.07
CA SER A 98 -7.08 9.49 22.82
C SER A 98 -8.09 10.63 22.79
N ARG A 99 -9.18 10.46 22.03
CA ARG A 99 -10.34 11.37 22.08
C ARG A 99 -11.04 11.38 23.44
N LYS A 100 -10.85 10.35 24.27
CA LYS A 100 -11.45 10.29 25.61
C LYS A 100 -10.72 11.20 26.59
N ASP A 101 -9.40 11.23 26.50
CA ASP A 101 -8.55 11.84 27.52
C ASP A 101 -7.92 13.15 27.02
N GLY A 102 -8.03 13.45 25.72
CA GLY A 102 -7.46 14.65 25.11
C GLY A 102 -5.93 14.66 25.07
N VAL A 103 -5.31 13.49 25.26
CA VAL A 103 -3.85 13.33 25.31
C VAL A 103 -3.37 12.41 24.19
N PHE A 104 -2.13 12.63 23.77
CA PHE A 104 -1.40 11.73 22.90
C PHE A 104 -0.72 10.66 23.75
N ALA A 105 -0.78 9.40 23.34
CA ALA A 105 0.05 8.37 23.95
C ALA A 105 1.53 8.73 23.70
N THR A 106 2.32 8.77 24.77
CA THR A 106 3.77 9.00 24.76
C THR A 106 4.52 7.69 24.71
#